data_AF-A0AAV7NDL9-F1
#
_entry.id   AF-A0AAV7NDL9-F1
#
_cell.length_a   1.000
_cell.length_b   1.000
_cell.length_c   1.000
_cell.angle_alpha   90.00
_cell.angle_beta   90.00
_cell.angle_gamma   90.00
#
_symmetry.space_group_name_H-M   'P 1'
#
loop_
_entity.id
_entity.type
_entity.pdbx_description
1 polymer ?
#
loop_
_entity_poly.entity_id
_entity_poly.type
_entity_poly.pdbx_seq_one_letter_code
_entity_poly.pdbx_strand_id
1 'polypeptide(L)' 'YGFGIVHDFGQLWSQRGFMTFSGTPVRNGDRIKELLYAIQMPEGIAVVKCSAHQKTQDYISLGNGY' A
#
# COMPACT_ATOMS: atom_id res chain seq x y z
N TYR A 1 0.12 -6.25 0.39
CA TYR A 1 -1.19 -5.58 0.50
C TYR A 1 -1.11 -4.07 0.21
N GLY A 2 0.01 -3.39 0.48
CA GLY A 2 0.16 -1.94 0.27
C GLY A 2 -0.03 -1.43 -1.17
N PHE A 3 0.36 -2.18 -2.21
CA PHE A 3 0.24 -1.73 -3.61
C PHE A 3 -1.20 -1.31 -3.98
N GLY A 4 -2.20 -2.16 -3.73
CA GLY A 4 -3.59 -1.82 -4.04
C GLY A 4 -4.17 -0.73 -3.13
N ILE A 5 -3.63 -0.57 -1.91
CA ILE A 5 -4.00 0.56 -1.05
C ILE A 5 -3.52 1.87 -1.69
N VAL A 6 -2.28 1.92 -2.16
CA VAL A 6 -1.72 3.14 -2.76
C VAL A 6 -2.41 3.48 -4.08
N HIS A 7 -2.66 2.49 -4.93
CA HIS A 7 -3.15 2.72 -6.30
C HIS A 7 -4.66 2.76 -6.44
N ASP A 8 -5.41 1.99 -5.64
CA ASP A 8 -6.85 1.80 -5.85
C ASP A 8 -7.67 2.33 -4.67
N PHE A 9 -7.45 1.77 -3.47
CA PHE A 9 -8.44 1.84 -2.38
C PHE A 9 -8.18 2.96 -1.37
N GLY A 10 -6.91 3.35 -1.16
CA GLY A 10 -6.52 4.26 -0.10
C GLY A 10 -7.12 5.65 -0.26
N GLN A 11 -7.05 6.22 -1.46
CA GLN A 11 -7.71 7.49 -1.81
C GLN A 11 -9.23 7.41 -1.60
N LEU A 12 -9.87 6.34 -2.07
CA LEU A 12 -11.31 6.12 -1.91
C LEU A 12 -11.72 6.06 -0.42
N TRP A 13 -10.97 5.31 0.39
CA TRP A 13 -11.23 5.24 1.82
C TRP A 13 -10.97 6.57 2.51
N SER A 14 -9.95 7.33 2.10
CA SER A 14 -9.70 8.66 2.66
C SER A 14 -10.86 9.62 2.40
N GLN A 15 -11.45 9.60 1.21
CA GLN A 15 -12.62 10.42 0.88
C GLN A 15 -13.86 10.05 1.69
N ARG A 16 -13.95 8.78 2.12
CA ARG A 16 -15.06 8.25 2.93
C ARG A 16 -14.77 8.23 4.43
N GLY A 17 -13.73 8.93 4.89
CA GLY A 17 -13.38 8.99 6.31
C GLY A 17 -12.90 7.66 6.90
N PHE A 18 -12.36 6.76 6.06
CA PHE A 18 -11.93 5.42 6.44
C PHE A 18 -13.04 4.55 7.06
N MET A 19 -14.27 4.71 6.55
CA MET A 19 -15.42 3.88 6.92
C MET A 19 -15.82 2.95 5.76
N THR A 20 -16.24 1.75 6.11
CA THR A 20 -16.87 0.81 5.16
C THR A 20 -18.31 1.23 4.87
N PHE A 21 -18.92 0.62 3.85
CA PHE A 21 -20.33 0.87 3.52
C PHE A 21 -21.28 0.55 4.68
N SER A 22 -20.97 -0.46 5.49
CA SER A 22 -21.75 -0.81 6.69
C SER A 22 -21.54 0.14 7.87
N GLY A 23 -20.79 1.24 7.69
CA GLY A 23 -20.52 2.23 8.73
C GLY A 23 -19.48 1.78 9.77
N THR A 24 -18.79 0.66 9.54
CA THR A 24 -17.73 0.19 10.43
C THR A 24 -16.37 0.74 9.98
N PRO A 25 -15.41 0.97 10.88
CA PRO A 25 -14.08 1.43 10.49
C PRO A 25 -13.39 0.45 9.54
N VAL A 26 -12.68 0.96 8.54
CA VAL A 26 -11.81 0.15 7.69
C VAL A 26 -10.71 -0.46 8.56
N ARG A 27 -10.50 -1.77 8.44
CA ARG A 27 -9.47 -2.48 9.19
C ARG A 27 -8.10 -1.88 8.87
N ASN A 28 -7.34 -1.56 9.92
CA ASN A 28 -6.04 -0.87 9.85
C ASN A 28 -6.10 0.57 9.28
N GLY A 29 -7.25 1.26 9.39
CA GLY A 29 -7.45 2.61 8.86
C GLY A 29 -6.36 3.61 9.24
N ASP A 30 -5.88 3.60 10.48
CA ASP A 30 -4.82 4.52 10.92
C ASP A 30 -3.49 4.27 10.21
N ARG A 31 -3.08 3.01 10.05
CA ARG A 31 -1.87 2.65 9.29
C ARG A 31 -1.99 3.02 7.82
N ILE A 32 -3.19 2.91 7.25
CA ILE A 32 -3.45 3.32 5.86
C ILE A 32 -3.31 4.84 5.74
N LYS A 33 -3.84 5.59 6.70
CA LYS A 33 -3.73 7.05 6.74
C LYS A 33 -2.27 7.49 6.83
N GLU A 34 -1.49 6.87 7.73
CA GLU A 34 -0.05 7.11 7.84
C GLU A 34 0.69 6.80 6.54
N LEU A 35 0.40 5.66 5.90
CA LEU A 35 0.97 5.31 4.61
C LEU A 35 0.65 6.36 3.54
N LEU A 36 -0.61 6.78 3.43
CA LEU A 36 -1.04 7.77 2.43
C LEU A 36 -0.40 9.15 2.65
N TYR A 37 -0.15 9.52 3.91
CA TYR A 37 0.61 10.71 4.21
C TYR A 37 2.09 10.55 3.82
N ALA A 38 2.69 9.42 4.17
CA ALA A 38 4.11 9.17 3.94
C ALA A 38 4.49 9.14 2.46
N ILE A 39 3.62 8.60 1.58
CA ILE A 39 3.87 8.57 0.14
C ILE A 39 3.83 9.96 -0.52
N GLN A 40 3.27 10.97 0.14
CA GLN A 40 3.23 12.36 -0.35
C GLN A 40 4.44 13.19 0.12
N MET A 41 5.23 12.69 1.06
CA MET A 41 6.42 13.40 1.55
C MET A 41 7.58 13.50 0.54
N PRO A 42 7.93 12.45 -0.24
CA PRO A 42 8.99 12.56 -1.24
C PRO A 42 8.52 13.31 -2.50
N GLU A 43 9.44 13.96 -3.22
CA GLU A 43 9.15 14.67 -4.48
C GLU A 43 8.66 13.74 -5.61
N GLY A 44 9.06 12.48 -5.57
CA GLY A 44 8.61 11.44 -6.50
C GLY A 44 8.78 10.05 -5.90
N ILE A 45 7.80 9.17 -6.11
CA ILE A 45 7.80 7.81 -5.57
C ILE A 45 7.25 6.80 -6.57
N ALA A 46 7.84 5.61 -6.59
CA ALA A 46 7.35 4.45 -7.32
C ALA A 46 7.01 3.32 -6.32
N VAL A 47 5.76 2.85 -6.35
CA VAL A 47 5.32 1.69 -5.57
C VAL A 47 5.12 0.53 -6.52
N VAL A 48 6.02 -0.45 -6.47
CA VAL A 48 6.06 -1.60 -7.39
C VAL A 48 5.74 -2.89 -6.63
N LYS A 49 4.85 -3.71 -7.18
CA LYS A 49 4.59 -5.06 -6.68
C LYS A 49 5.40 -6.06 -7.47
N CYS A 50 6.34 -6.72 -6.81
CA CYS A 50 7.14 -7.78 -7.40
C CYS A 50 6.52 -9.15 -7.14
N SER A 51 6.75 -10.10 -8.04
CA SER A 51 6.35 -11.50 -7.84
C SER A 51 7.16 -12.10 -6.69
N ALA A 52 6.47 -12.64 -5.70
CA ALA A 52 7.10 -13.29 -4.56
C ALA A 52 7.43 -14.76 -4.86
N HIS A 53 8.31 -15.35 -4.05
CA HIS A 53 8.68 -16.76 -4.10
C HIS A 53 9.27 -17.23 -5.44
N GLN A 54 9.84 -16.31 -6.22
CA GLN A 54 10.63 -16.68 -7.38
C GLN A 54 11.97 -17.27 -6.91
N LYS A 55 12.39 -18.40 -7.50
CA LYS A 55 13.68 -19.07 -7.21
C LYS A 55 14.82 -18.55 -8.09
N THR A 56 14.72 -17.32 -8.55
CA THR A 56 15.70 -16.66 -9.42
C THR A 56 16.71 -15.89 -8.58
N GLN A 57 17.93 -15.71 -9.11
CA GLN A 57 19.00 -14.94 -8.46
C GLN A 57 19.10 -13.50 -8.98
N ASP A 58 17.99 -12.95 -9.50
CA ASP A 58 17.97 -11.55 -9.89
C ASP A 58 17.85 -10.65 -8.66
N TYR A 59 18.23 -9.38 -8.83
CA TYR A 59 18.26 -8.40 -7.74
C TYR A 59 16.90 -8.25 -7.05
N ILE A 60 15.80 -8.41 -7.80
CA ILE A 60 14.44 -8.30 -7.28
C ILE A 60 14.09 -9.47 -6.38
N SER A 61 14.35 -10.72 -6.80
CA SER A 61 14.05 -11.90 -5.99
C SER A 61 14.91 -11.97 -4.74
N LEU A 62 16.19 -11.60 -4.86
CA LEU A 62 17.09 -11.48 -3.71
C LEU A 62 16.58 -10.45 -2.72
N GLY A 63 16.30 -9.21 -3.16
CA GLY A 63 15.81 -8.15 -2.29
C GLY A 63 14.45 -8.43 -1.62
N ASN A 64 13.60 -9.24 -2.24
CA ASN A 64 12.30 -9.63 -1.67
C ASN A 64 12.35 -10.86 -0.74
N GLY A 65 13.46 -11.60 -0.74
CA GLY A 65 13.66 -12.79 0.09
C GLY A 65 14.36 -12.53 1.43
N TYR A 66 14.91 -11.32 1.63
CA TYR A 66 15.47 -10.84 2.91
C TYR A 66 14.39 -10.13 3.73
#